data_AF-A0A1H7RJI5-F1
#
_entry.id   AF-A0A1H7RJI5-F1
#
_cell.length_a   1.000
_cell.length_b   1.000
_cell.length_c   1.000
_cell.angle_alpha   90.00
_cell.angle_beta   90.00
_cell.angle_gamma   90.00
#
_symmetry.space_group_name_H-M   'P 1'
#
loop_
_entity.id
_entity.type
_entity.pdbx_description
1 polymer ?
#
loop_
_entity_poly.entity_id
_entity_poly.type
_entity_poly.pdbx_seq_one_letter_code
_entity_poly.pdbx_strand_id
1 'polypeptide(L)'
;MNIDDVLKPQNNSGDILDSKESVLDQKSQYLEPTTKRSFELMNEDTLKSKRNITDFPEDEFTNFLNKKLEPEFIHNVYEYARDWNKLDEGTIDADTGENERLERIFNLYLKEDWSFDDIAKCRIRSNQLNDSTALRVYLIMEEKSYKVFLIDPLHLVIPSQWQRRNNTFKKNKGNGLCMSKAFEKIDEMV
;
A
#
# COMPACT_ATOMS: atom_id res chain seq x y z
N MET A 1 -74.50 43.67 18.32
CA MET A 1 -74.28 42.41 17.57
C MET A 1 -73.41 41.54 18.47
N ASN A 2 -74.08 40.71 19.26
CA ASN A 2 -74.11 39.24 19.11
C ASN A 2 -72.72 38.65 19.41
N ILE A 3 -72.41 38.22 20.64
CA ILE A 3 -73.02 37.14 21.46
C ILE A 3 -72.85 35.78 20.77
N ASP A 4 -71.87 35.01 21.26
CA ASP A 4 -71.99 33.62 21.75
C ASP A 4 -70.56 33.14 22.08
N ASP A 5 -70.09 33.29 23.32
CA ASP A 5 -70.26 32.36 24.45
C ASP A 5 -69.70 30.95 24.18
N VAL A 6 -68.53 30.62 24.78
CA VAL A 6 -68.38 29.88 26.05
C VAL A 6 -68.28 28.37 25.79
N LEU A 7 -67.10 27.78 26.09
CA LEU A 7 -66.98 26.69 27.09
C LEU A 7 -65.52 26.24 27.28
N LYS A 8 -65.26 25.94 28.55
CA LYS A 8 -64.02 25.56 29.24
C LYS A 8 -63.48 24.17 28.85
N PRO A 9 -62.23 23.85 29.25
CA PRO A 9 -61.62 22.53 29.09
C PRO A 9 -62.23 21.52 30.08
N GLN A 10 -62.26 20.23 29.73
CA GLN A 10 -62.35 19.16 30.73
C GLN A 10 -61.64 17.87 30.30
N ASN A 11 -60.85 17.39 31.25
CA ASN A 11 -60.03 16.19 31.27
C ASN A 11 -60.82 14.90 30.99
N ASN A 12 -60.10 13.91 30.47
CA ASN A 12 -60.00 12.51 30.92
C ASN A 12 -59.48 11.71 29.71
N SER A 13 -58.59 10.75 29.79
CA SER A 13 -57.93 10.00 30.85
C SER A 13 -57.32 8.84 30.07
N GLY A 14 -56.05 8.51 30.26
CA GLY A 14 -55.49 7.37 29.54
C GLY A 14 -53.97 7.40 29.53
N ASP A 15 -53.40 6.79 30.55
CA ASP A 15 -52.04 6.29 30.57
C ASP A 15 -51.69 5.51 29.29
N ILE A 16 -50.41 5.54 28.92
CA ILE A 16 -49.54 4.38 28.58
C ILE A 16 -48.41 4.85 27.65
N LEU A 17 -47.18 4.57 28.07
CA LEU A 17 -45.94 4.69 27.31
C LEU A 17 -46.06 4.00 25.93
N ASP A 18 -45.53 4.61 24.85
CA ASP A 18 -44.58 3.87 24.01
C ASP A 18 -43.90 4.69 22.90
N SER A 19 -42.62 4.39 22.73
CA SER A 19 -41.83 4.40 21.49
C SER A 19 -41.62 5.72 20.71
N LYS A 20 -40.38 6.20 20.74
CA LYS A 20 -39.57 6.43 19.53
C LYS A 20 -38.09 6.49 19.90
N GLU A 21 -37.58 5.34 20.30
CA GLU A 21 -36.24 4.93 19.91
C GLU A 21 -36.15 4.82 18.39
N SER A 22 -34.93 4.93 17.88
CA SER A 22 -34.51 4.84 16.48
C SER A 22 -34.78 6.09 15.65
N VAL A 23 -33.72 6.87 15.38
CA VAL A 23 -33.08 7.02 14.05
C VAL A 23 -31.75 7.74 14.30
N LEU A 24 -30.75 7.07 14.88
CA LEU A 24 -29.38 7.62 14.97
C LEU A 24 -28.39 6.53 15.42
N ASP A 25 -28.40 5.37 14.75
CA ASP A 25 -27.32 4.40 14.95
C ASP A 25 -27.12 3.45 13.76
N GLN A 26 -27.34 3.93 12.54
CA GLN A 26 -26.70 3.30 11.38
C GLN A 26 -25.29 3.87 11.25
N LYS A 27 -24.40 3.46 12.16
CA LYS A 27 -22.98 3.38 11.83
C LYS A 27 -22.92 2.58 10.54
N SER A 28 -22.42 3.19 9.46
CA SER A 28 -22.07 2.46 8.26
C SER A 28 -21.13 1.34 8.70
N GLN A 29 -21.65 0.12 8.77
CA GLN A 29 -20.82 -1.05 8.87
C GLN A 29 -20.09 -1.11 7.54
N TYR A 30 -18.92 -0.47 7.49
CA TYR A 30 -17.94 -0.77 6.47
C TYR A 30 -17.78 -2.29 6.51
N LEU A 31 -18.03 -2.94 5.37
CA LEU A 31 -17.85 -4.37 5.23
C LEU A 31 -16.36 -4.65 5.40
N GLU A 32 -15.94 -4.89 6.64
CA GLU A 32 -14.63 -5.45 6.95
C GLU A 32 -14.52 -6.77 6.16
N PRO A 33 -13.45 -6.97 5.37
CA PRO A 33 -13.26 -8.21 4.64
C PRO A 33 -13.38 -9.39 5.61
N THR A 34 -14.24 -10.36 5.28
CA THR A 34 -14.51 -11.54 6.12
C THR A 34 -13.28 -12.43 6.35
N THR A 35 -12.21 -12.21 5.58
CA THR A 35 -10.93 -12.91 5.69
C THR A 35 -9.79 -11.94 5.37
N LYS A 36 -8.76 -11.91 6.23
CA LYS A 36 -7.51 -11.18 5.98
C LYS A 36 -6.87 -11.73 4.69
N ARG A 37 -6.45 -10.84 3.78
CA ARG A 37 -5.75 -11.27 2.56
C ARG A 37 -4.33 -11.72 2.90
N SER A 38 -3.84 -12.75 2.21
CA SER A 38 -2.42 -13.11 2.28
C SER A 38 -1.58 -12.16 1.43
N PHE A 39 -0.30 -12.03 1.75
CA PHE A 39 0.67 -11.38 0.87
C PHE A 39 1.63 -12.43 0.31
N GLU A 40 1.85 -12.39 -1.00
CA GLU A 40 2.65 -13.39 -1.71
C GLU A 40 3.49 -12.71 -2.78
N LEU A 41 4.71 -13.22 -3.03
CA LEU A 41 5.46 -12.81 -4.21
C LEU A 41 4.74 -13.30 -5.46
N MET A 42 4.62 -12.45 -6.47
CA MET A 42 4.04 -12.83 -7.75
C MET A 42 4.86 -13.93 -8.44
N ASN A 43 6.18 -13.80 -8.39
CA ASN A 43 7.16 -14.78 -8.88
C ASN A 43 8.58 -14.39 -8.41
N GLU A 44 9.56 -15.27 -8.65
CA GLU A 44 10.97 -15.03 -8.32
C GLU A 44 11.59 -13.80 -9.03
N ASP A 45 11.07 -13.42 -10.20
CA ASP A 45 11.56 -12.24 -10.93
C ASP A 45 11.23 -10.92 -10.23
N THR A 46 10.30 -10.92 -9.27
CA THR A 46 9.98 -9.77 -8.39
C THR A 46 11.23 -9.23 -7.69
N LEU A 47 12.13 -10.12 -7.27
CA LEU A 47 13.36 -9.77 -6.54
C LEU A 47 14.51 -9.41 -7.50
N LYS A 48 14.33 -9.62 -8.80
CA LYS A 48 15.35 -9.33 -9.82
C LYS A 48 15.26 -7.87 -10.25
N SER A 49 16.39 -7.38 -10.74
CA SER A 49 16.47 -6.05 -11.33
C SER A 49 15.98 -6.08 -12.78
N LYS A 50 15.05 -5.20 -13.12
CA LYS A 50 14.65 -4.93 -14.50
C LYS A 50 15.05 -3.50 -14.88
N ARG A 51 15.42 -3.29 -16.15
CA ARG A 51 15.82 -1.99 -16.67
C ARG A 51 15.26 -1.83 -18.09
N ASN A 52 14.61 -0.70 -18.36
CA ASN A 52 14.32 -0.27 -19.72
C ASN A 52 15.38 0.75 -20.16
N ILE A 53 16.45 0.29 -20.80
CA ILE A 53 17.59 1.16 -21.18
C ILE A 53 17.43 1.70 -22.60
N THR A 54 16.64 1.01 -23.44
CA THR A 54 16.57 1.27 -24.87
C THR A 54 15.57 2.35 -25.23
N ASP A 55 14.34 2.26 -24.73
CA ASP A 55 13.25 3.12 -25.22
C ASP A 55 13.01 4.34 -24.32
N PHE A 56 13.31 4.24 -23.02
CA PHE A 56 13.09 5.30 -22.03
C PHE A 56 14.27 5.42 -21.06
N PRO A 57 15.40 6.02 -21.47
CA PRO A 57 16.59 6.18 -20.64
C PRO A 57 16.36 7.01 -19.37
N GLU A 58 15.30 7.80 -19.29
CA GLU A 58 14.89 8.51 -18.08
C GLU A 58 14.25 7.58 -17.04
N ASP A 59 13.75 6.41 -17.44
CA ASP A 59 13.21 5.34 -16.57
C ASP A 59 14.32 4.51 -15.92
N GLU A 60 15.45 5.16 -15.70
CA GLU A 60 16.59 4.75 -14.88
C GLU A 60 16.13 4.34 -13.46
N PHE A 61 15.68 3.08 -13.37
CA PHE A 61 15.26 2.36 -12.18
C PHE A 61 16.17 1.14 -11.97
N THR A 62 16.43 0.76 -10.72
CA THR A 62 17.34 -0.34 -10.42
C THR A 62 17.04 -0.95 -9.05
N ASN A 63 16.81 -2.27 -9.01
CA ASN A 63 16.76 -3.05 -7.77
C ASN A 63 18.18 -3.46 -7.31
N PHE A 64 19.16 -2.62 -7.58
CA PHE A 64 20.54 -2.83 -7.16
C PHE A 64 20.86 -1.89 -6.01
N LEU A 65 21.35 -2.45 -4.91
CA LEU A 65 21.68 -1.75 -3.68
C LEU A 65 23.16 -1.41 -3.63
N ASN A 66 23.50 -0.24 -3.11
CA ASN A 66 24.87 0.01 -2.66
C ASN A 66 25.22 -0.95 -1.54
N LYS A 67 26.41 -1.58 -1.60
CA LYS A 67 26.90 -2.45 -0.52
C LYS A 67 26.90 -1.75 0.84
N LYS A 68 27.05 -0.41 0.88
CA LYS A 68 26.95 0.39 2.11
C LYS A 68 25.52 0.46 2.68
N LEU A 69 24.50 0.33 1.84
CA LEU A 69 23.08 0.36 2.21
C LEU A 69 22.50 -1.04 2.44
N GLU A 70 23.24 -2.09 2.09
CA GLU A 70 22.84 -3.49 2.28
C GLU A 70 22.42 -3.81 3.73
N PRO A 71 23.15 -3.40 4.79
CA PRO A 71 22.75 -3.73 6.15
C PRO A 71 21.43 -3.07 6.56
N GLU A 72 21.23 -1.82 6.16
CA GLU A 72 19.99 -1.07 6.44
C GLU A 72 18.81 -1.67 5.68
N PHE A 73 19.02 -2.04 4.41
CA PHE A 73 18.00 -2.74 3.64
C PHE A 73 17.62 -4.07 4.30
N ILE A 74 18.60 -4.92 4.61
CA ILE A 74 18.38 -6.22 5.27
C ILE A 74 17.59 -6.01 6.56
N HIS A 75 17.99 -5.06 7.40
CA HIS A 75 17.28 -4.75 8.63
C HIS A 75 15.81 -4.38 8.40
N ASN A 76 15.53 -3.55 7.37
CA ASN A 76 14.17 -3.09 7.06
C ASN A 76 13.28 -4.17 6.43
N VAL A 77 13.85 -5.15 5.71
CA VAL A 77 13.07 -6.22 5.08
C VAL A 77 13.06 -7.52 5.87
N TYR A 78 13.92 -7.66 6.88
CA TYR A 78 14.18 -8.92 7.57
C TYR A 78 12.90 -9.66 8.00
N GLU A 79 11.96 -8.94 8.60
CA GLU A 79 10.74 -9.57 9.11
C GLU A 79 9.79 -10.05 8.01
N TYR A 80 9.72 -9.32 6.90
CA TYR A 80 8.83 -9.58 5.77
C TYR A 80 9.44 -10.54 4.75
N ALA A 81 10.77 -10.64 4.73
CA ALA A 81 11.50 -11.43 3.74
C ALA A 81 11.12 -12.91 3.74
N ARG A 82 10.70 -13.43 4.90
CA ARG A 82 10.26 -14.82 5.08
C ARG A 82 8.76 -15.00 5.19
N ASP A 83 8.06 -13.96 5.62
CA ASP A 83 6.61 -13.99 5.79
C ASP A 83 6.02 -12.63 5.44
N TRP A 84 5.62 -12.51 4.18
CA TRP A 84 4.99 -11.29 3.66
C TRP A 84 3.67 -10.97 4.37
N ASN A 85 3.02 -11.94 5.04
CA ASN A 85 1.77 -11.70 5.78
C ASN A 85 1.95 -10.82 7.03
N LYS A 86 3.20 -10.52 7.40
CA LYS A 86 3.53 -9.49 8.39
C LYS A 86 3.33 -8.07 7.85
N LEU A 87 3.21 -7.88 6.54
CA LEU A 87 2.74 -6.62 5.99
C LEU A 87 1.33 -6.33 6.52
N ASP A 88 1.11 -5.07 6.86
CA ASP A 88 -0.15 -4.59 7.41
C ASP A 88 -0.96 -3.91 6.31
N GLU A 89 -2.21 -4.32 6.14
CA GLU A 89 -3.14 -3.70 5.19
C GLU A 89 -3.32 -2.20 5.50
N GLY A 90 -3.18 -1.77 6.76
CA GLY A 90 -3.20 -0.36 7.16
C GLY A 90 -2.04 0.49 6.60
N THR A 91 -1.04 -0.12 5.96
CA THR A 91 0.07 0.57 5.29
C THR A 91 -0.11 0.67 3.77
N ILE A 92 -1.19 0.11 3.24
CA ILE A 92 -1.53 0.11 1.82
C ILE A 92 -2.19 1.43 1.44
N ASP A 93 -1.63 2.03 0.39
CA ASP A 93 -2.16 3.17 -0.33
C ASP A 93 -2.70 2.62 -1.67
N ALA A 94 -4.02 2.45 -1.75
CA ALA A 94 -4.69 1.86 -2.90
C ALA A 94 -4.63 2.75 -4.15
N ASP A 95 -4.31 4.04 -3.99
CA ASP A 95 -4.10 4.95 -5.10
C ASP A 95 -2.60 5.11 -5.38
N THR A 96 -2.18 4.59 -6.53
CA THR A 96 -0.82 4.82 -7.04
C THR A 96 -0.72 6.07 -7.91
N GLY A 97 -1.86 6.60 -8.37
CA GLY A 97 -2.00 7.67 -9.34
C GLY A 97 -1.58 7.22 -10.74
N GLU A 98 -2.43 7.47 -11.75
CA GLU A 98 -2.04 7.20 -13.14
C GLU A 98 -0.81 8.02 -13.54
N ASN A 99 0.19 7.35 -14.08
CA ASN A 99 1.44 7.96 -14.49
C ASN A 99 2.11 7.14 -15.59
N GLU A 100 2.38 7.75 -16.74
CA GLU A 100 3.02 7.07 -17.88
C GLU A 100 4.34 6.37 -17.50
N ARG A 101 5.12 6.94 -16.57
CA ARG A 101 6.34 6.29 -16.08
C ARG A 101 6.02 5.05 -15.24
N LEU A 102 5.00 5.11 -14.39
CA LEU A 102 4.59 3.94 -13.62
C LEU A 102 4.18 2.83 -14.56
N GLU A 103 3.37 3.14 -15.57
CA GLU A 103 2.92 2.19 -16.57
C GLU A 103 4.10 1.50 -17.26
N ARG A 104 5.08 2.30 -17.74
CA ARG A 104 6.28 1.75 -18.37
C ARG A 104 7.11 0.88 -17.44
N ILE A 105 7.24 1.25 -16.16
CA ILE A 105 7.97 0.45 -15.17
C ILE A 105 7.19 -0.83 -14.83
N PHE A 106 5.88 -0.74 -14.61
CA PHE A 106 5.03 -1.87 -14.28
C PHE A 106 5.01 -2.89 -15.42
N ASN A 107 5.00 -2.45 -16.67
CA ASN A 107 5.12 -3.31 -17.86
C ASN A 107 6.46 -4.07 -17.95
N LEU A 108 7.49 -3.70 -17.17
CA LEU A 108 8.69 -4.54 -17.04
C LEU A 108 8.41 -5.77 -16.17
N TYR A 109 7.53 -5.63 -15.17
CA TYR A 109 7.25 -6.63 -14.16
C TYR A 109 6.03 -7.49 -14.48
N LEU A 110 4.97 -6.86 -14.96
CA LEU A 110 3.68 -7.46 -15.31
C LEU A 110 3.66 -7.81 -16.79
N LYS A 111 3.33 -9.06 -17.11
CA LYS A 111 3.22 -9.56 -18.50
C LYS A 111 1.78 -9.71 -18.97
N GLU A 112 0.84 -9.74 -18.03
CA GLU A 112 -0.59 -9.86 -18.28
C GLU A 112 -1.22 -8.46 -18.25
N ASP A 113 -2.43 -8.33 -18.79
CA ASP A 113 -3.18 -7.07 -18.72
C ASP A 113 -3.46 -6.68 -17.27
N TRP A 114 -3.27 -5.41 -16.94
CA TRP A 114 -3.45 -4.87 -15.60
C TRP A 114 -4.08 -3.47 -15.65
N SER A 115 -4.81 -3.08 -14.61
CA SER A 115 -5.29 -1.71 -14.40
C SER A 115 -4.60 -1.07 -13.20
N PHE A 116 -4.46 0.26 -13.22
CA PHE A 116 -4.02 1.00 -12.03
C PHE A 116 -4.97 0.80 -10.84
N ASP A 117 -6.26 0.56 -11.11
CA ASP A 117 -7.28 0.25 -10.09
C ASP A 117 -6.98 -1.05 -9.32
N ASP A 118 -6.22 -1.97 -9.94
CA ASP A 118 -5.84 -3.24 -9.34
C ASP A 118 -4.52 -3.11 -8.55
N ILE A 119 -3.81 -1.98 -8.66
CA ILE A 119 -2.47 -1.82 -8.10
C ILE A 119 -2.49 -0.98 -6.85
N ALA A 120 -1.97 -1.57 -5.77
CA ALA A 120 -1.77 -0.89 -4.50
C ALA A 120 -0.28 -0.69 -4.18
N LYS A 121 0.01 0.30 -3.35
CA LYS A 121 1.36 0.64 -2.91
C LYS A 121 1.46 0.59 -1.39
N CYS A 122 2.33 -0.25 -0.88
CA CYS A 122 2.64 -0.37 0.54
C CYS A 122 3.94 0.38 0.89
N ARG A 123 3.92 1.12 2.00
CA ARG A 123 5.13 1.73 2.59
C ARG A 123 5.61 0.86 3.75
N ILE A 124 6.80 0.26 3.64
CA ILE A 124 7.38 -0.49 4.75
C ILE A 124 7.91 0.51 5.79
N ARG A 125 7.57 0.31 7.06
CA ARG A 125 8.05 1.14 8.18
C ARG A 125 9.13 0.39 8.97
N SER A 126 10.06 1.12 9.57
CA SER A 126 11.05 0.50 10.46
C SER A 126 10.44 0.24 11.84
N ASN A 127 10.72 -0.93 12.41
CA ASN A 127 10.11 -1.33 13.69
C ASN A 127 10.61 -0.51 14.89
N GLN A 128 11.81 0.08 14.79
CA GLN A 128 12.43 0.78 15.91
C GLN A 128 11.91 2.21 16.08
N LEU A 129 11.42 2.84 15.00
CA LEU A 129 11.04 4.26 15.02
C LEU A 129 9.67 4.53 14.39
N ASN A 130 9.00 3.52 13.82
CA ASN A 130 7.80 3.68 13.00
C ASN A 130 7.99 4.70 11.87
N ASP A 131 9.24 4.95 11.49
CA ASP A 131 9.62 5.89 10.44
C ASP A 131 9.39 5.22 9.09
N SER A 132 8.91 6.00 8.12
CA SER A 132 8.80 5.54 6.74
C SER A 132 10.20 5.17 6.26
N THR A 133 10.41 3.89 5.91
CA THR A 133 11.66 3.51 5.25
C THR A 133 11.67 4.08 3.82
N ALA A 134 12.86 4.04 3.20
CA ALA A 134 13.00 4.26 1.77
C ALA A 134 12.44 3.10 0.92
N LEU A 135 11.72 2.14 1.51
CA LEU A 135 11.22 0.97 0.82
C LEU A 135 9.72 1.07 0.52
N ARG A 136 9.37 0.95 -0.76
CA ARG A 136 8.01 0.82 -1.24
C ARG A 136 7.82 -0.56 -1.86
N VAL A 137 6.63 -1.11 -1.73
CA VAL A 137 6.23 -2.35 -2.37
C VAL A 137 4.97 -2.08 -3.18
N TYR A 138 4.94 -2.54 -4.43
CA TYR A 138 3.74 -2.48 -5.28
C TYR A 138 3.13 -3.88 -5.40
N LEU A 139 1.81 -3.91 -5.36
CA LEU A 139 0.99 -5.08 -5.14
C LEU A 139 -0.14 -5.11 -6.18
N ILE A 140 -0.49 -6.27 -6.71
CA ILE A 140 -1.81 -6.47 -7.35
C ILE A 140 -2.79 -6.93 -6.27
N MET A 141 -3.97 -6.32 -6.24
CA MET A 141 -5.07 -6.67 -5.36
C MET A 141 -5.89 -7.79 -6.01
N GLU A 142 -5.85 -8.98 -5.43
CA GLU A 142 -6.74 -10.09 -5.78
C GLU A 142 -7.80 -10.28 -4.68
N GLU A 143 -8.84 -11.06 -4.99
CA GLU A 143 -9.93 -11.34 -4.05
C GLU A 143 -9.41 -11.87 -2.70
N LYS A 144 -8.40 -12.75 -2.73
CA LYS A 144 -7.91 -13.48 -1.55
C LYS A 144 -6.47 -13.14 -1.15
N SER A 145 -5.74 -12.42 -2.00
CA SER A 145 -4.32 -12.15 -1.77
C SER A 145 -3.87 -10.81 -2.34
N TYR A 146 -2.74 -10.30 -1.85
CA TYR A 146 -1.97 -9.24 -2.46
C TYR A 146 -0.73 -9.85 -3.09
N LYS A 147 -0.57 -9.70 -4.41
CA LYS A 147 0.61 -10.19 -5.14
C LYS A 147 1.66 -9.11 -5.25
N VAL A 148 2.73 -9.23 -4.48
CA VAL A 148 3.91 -8.37 -4.55
C VAL A 148 4.63 -8.60 -5.88
N PHE A 149 4.69 -7.58 -6.73
CA PHE A 149 5.35 -7.69 -8.05
C PHE A 149 6.57 -6.78 -8.19
N LEU A 150 6.71 -5.76 -7.32
CA LEU A 150 7.81 -4.81 -7.37
C LEU A 150 8.16 -4.29 -5.99
N ILE A 151 9.45 -4.34 -5.66
CA ILE A 151 10.03 -3.76 -4.46
C ILE A 151 10.96 -2.62 -4.89
N ASP A 152 10.76 -1.42 -4.33
CA ASP A 152 11.47 -0.19 -4.66
C ASP A 152 12.19 0.37 -3.41
N PRO A 153 13.45 -0.04 -3.17
CA PRO A 153 14.21 0.33 -1.97
C PRO A 153 14.79 1.74 -1.98
N LEU A 154 14.70 2.45 -3.11
CA LEU A 154 15.35 3.75 -3.30
C LEU A 154 14.37 4.85 -3.74
N HIS A 155 13.07 4.55 -3.70
CA HIS A 155 11.96 5.27 -4.35
C HIS A 155 12.29 5.77 -5.77
N LEU A 156 12.83 4.89 -6.62
CA LEU A 156 13.22 5.25 -8.00
C LEU A 156 12.10 5.02 -9.01
N VAL A 157 11.02 4.32 -8.62
CA VAL A 157 9.82 4.14 -9.46
C VAL A 157 9.18 5.51 -9.71
N ILE A 158 8.89 6.26 -8.64
CA ILE A 158 8.52 7.68 -8.69
C ILE A 158 9.52 8.49 -7.87
N PRO A 159 10.60 8.98 -8.49
CA PRO A 159 11.65 9.69 -7.78
C PRO A 159 11.18 11.08 -7.36
N SER A 160 11.32 11.37 -6.06
CA SER A 160 11.13 12.70 -5.49
C SER A 160 12.14 13.70 -6.06
N GLN A 161 11.86 15.00 -5.90
CA GLN A 161 12.83 16.05 -6.25
C GLN A 161 14.18 15.84 -5.56
N TRP A 162 14.17 15.36 -4.32
CA TRP A 162 15.40 15.07 -3.56
C TRP A 162 16.21 13.93 -4.18
N GLN A 163 15.57 12.82 -4.59
CA GLN A 163 16.26 11.71 -5.30
C GLN A 163 16.85 12.17 -6.63
N ARG A 164 16.10 12.98 -7.39
CA ARG A 164 16.57 13.53 -8.67
C ARG A 164 17.81 14.41 -8.46
N ARG A 165 17.75 15.37 -7.52
CA ARG A 165 18.87 16.27 -7.19
C ARG A 165 20.11 15.51 -6.71
N ASN A 166 19.92 14.45 -5.93
CA ASN A 166 21.01 13.65 -5.40
C ASN A 166 21.60 12.64 -6.37
N ASN A 167 21.07 12.55 -7.60
CA ASN A 167 21.47 11.56 -8.60
C ASN A 167 21.44 10.13 -8.02
N THR A 168 20.41 9.79 -7.22
CA THR A 168 20.33 8.53 -6.47
C THR A 168 20.50 7.32 -7.38
N PHE A 169 19.90 7.33 -8.57
CA PHE A 169 20.11 6.28 -9.56
C PHE A 169 21.59 6.17 -9.96
N LYS A 170 22.24 7.26 -10.42
CA LYS A 170 23.64 7.22 -10.89
C LYS A 170 24.60 6.76 -9.79
N LYS A 171 24.36 7.15 -8.53
CA LYS A 171 25.14 6.68 -7.37
C LYS A 171 24.96 5.18 -7.08
N ASN A 172 23.86 4.59 -7.56
CA ASN A 172 23.58 3.16 -7.43
C ASN A 172 23.75 2.36 -8.73
N LYS A 173 23.99 3.05 -9.85
CA LYS A 173 24.23 2.46 -11.17
C LYS A 173 25.54 1.66 -11.11
N GLY A 174 25.48 0.40 -11.51
CA GLY A 174 26.63 -0.49 -11.50
C GLY A 174 26.96 -1.11 -10.13
N ASN A 175 26.17 -0.83 -9.08
CA ASN A 175 26.25 -1.63 -7.88
C ASN A 175 25.84 -3.08 -8.20
N GLY A 176 26.66 -4.05 -7.75
CA GLY A 176 26.50 -5.46 -8.11
C GLY A 176 25.60 -6.27 -7.17
N LEU A 177 25.08 -5.64 -6.11
CA LEU A 177 24.22 -6.33 -5.15
C LEU A 177 22.76 -6.22 -5.60
N CYS A 178 22.30 -7.25 -6.30
CA CYS A 178 20.89 -7.45 -6.58
C CYS A 178 20.16 -7.71 -5.26
N MET A 179 18.93 -7.17 -5.09
CA MET A 179 18.10 -7.47 -3.92
C MET A 179 17.96 -8.97 -3.67
N SER A 180 17.78 -9.78 -4.73
CA SER A 180 17.71 -11.25 -4.59
C SER A 180 18.83 -11.84 -3.74
N LYS A 181 20.07 -11.35 -3.89
CA LYS A 181 21.22 -11.78 -3.07
C LYS A 181 21.14 -11.33 -1.61
N ALA A 182 20.49 -10.20 -1.34
CA ALA A 182 20.24 -9.76 0.02
C ALA A 182 19.16 -10.62 0.70
N PHE A 183 18.14 -11.06 -0.05
CA PHE A 183 17.16 -12.04 0.45
C PHE A 183 17.80 -13.41 0.70
N GLU A 184 18.64 -13.92 -0.20
CA GLU A 184 19.41 -15.16 0.01
C GLU A 184 20.21 -15.13 1.32
N LYS A 185 20.87 -14.01 1.63
CA LYS A 185 21.60 -13.85 2.90
C LYS A 185 20.71 -13.87 4.14
N ILE A 186 19.50 -13.35 4.05
CA ILE A 186 18.53 -13.41 5.16
C ILE A 186 18.15 -14.86 5.42
N ASP A 187 18.06 -15.68 4.38
CA ASP A 187 17.80 -17.11 4.51
C ASP A 187 18.96 -17.85 5.20
N GLU A 188 20.22 -17.46 4.93
CA GLU A 188 21.42 -18.03 5.56
C GLU A 188 21.63 -17.63 7.04
N MET A 189 21.01 -16.56 7.53
CA MET A 189 21.24 -16.01 8.88
C MET A 189 20.49 -16.75 10.02
N VAL A 190 19.67 -17.75 9.71
CA VAL A 190 18.83 -18.49 10.69
C VAL A 190 19.00 -19.98 10.49
#